data_AF-A0A3N7F477-F1
#
_entry.id   AF-A0A3N7F477-F1
#
_cell.length_a   1.000
_cell.length_b   1.000
_cell.length_c   1.000
_cell.angle_alpha   90.00
_cell.angle_beta   90.00
_cell.angle_gamma   90.00
#
_symmetry.space_group_name_H-M   'P 1'
#
loop_
_entity.id
_entity.type
_entity.pdbx_description
1 polymer ?
#
loop_
_entity_poly.entity_id
_entity_poly.type
_entity_poly.pdbx_seq_one_letter_code
_entity_poly.pdbx_strand_id
1 'polypeptide(L)'
;MSLSTVFKIAIALLIAFFAVEKLRLHRAGQQLQGPVAVQPPFAESPVQTATRDAPFVRQGYEIKPLANFAVRARVLSREDYSLGREADLSRTDLALGWKRMADPAVYGPLNITQGGRWYRYSWRDQPPIPVQEIIESSANMHMIAADAAVERALAKVRQGQLVRITGKLVEVSHASGWRWTSSLTRTDSGANSCELVFVESLQTED
;
A
#
# COMPACT_ATOMS: atom_id res chain seq x y z
N MET A 1 -26.28 36.30 -31.08
CA MET A 1 -24.84 36.31 -30.74
C MET A 1 -24.10 35.56 -31.84
N SER A 2 -22.98 36.06 -32.37
CA SER A 2 -22.32 35.38 -33.50
C SER A 2 -21.62 34.10 -33.03
N LEU A 3 -21.53 33.10 -33.92
CA LEU A 3 -20.86 31.81 -33.63
C LEU A 3 -19.39 32.02 -33.20
N SER A 4 -18.75 33.06 -33.73
CA SER A 4 -17.39 33.48 -33.35
C SER A 4 -17.31 33.97 -31.90
N THR A 5 -18.32 34.69 -31.42
CA THR A 5 -18.37 35.17 -30.02
C THR A 5 -18.57 34.01 -29.05
N VAL A 6 -19.44 33.04 -29.38
CA VAL A 6 -19.66 31.84 -28.56
C VAL A 6 -18.38 31.01 -28.44
N PHE A 7 -17.68 30.81 -29.57
CA PHE A 7 -16.43 30.03 -29.61
C PHE A 7 -15.31 30.69 -28.79
N LYS A 8 -15.16 32.02 -28.88
CA LYS A 8 -14.18 32.77 -28.08
C LYS A 8 -14.47 32.68 -26.57
N ILE A 9 -15.74 32.73 -26.18
CA ILE A 9 -16.14 32.57 -24.77
C ILE A 9 -15.83 31.14 -24.29
N ALA A 10 -16.13 30.12 -25.09
CA ALA A 10 -15.85 28.72 -24.73
C ALA A 10 -14.35 28.48 -24.51
N ILE A 11 -13.49 29.01 -25.39
CA ILE A 11 -12.03 28.92 -25.24
C ILE A 11 -11.56 29.65 -23.98
N ALA A 12 -12.07 30.86 -23.72
CA ALA A 12 -11.71 31.62 -22.52
C ALA A 12 -12.08 30.88 -21.23
N LEU A 13 -13.27 30.25 -21.20
CA LEU A 13 -13.72 29.43 -20.07
C LEU A 13 -12.86 28.17 -19.89
N LEU A 14 -12.44 27.54 -20.99
CA LEU A 14 -11.57 26.37 -20.93
C LEU A 14 -10.18 26.72 -20.37
N ILE A 15 -9.60 27.83 -20.83
CA ILE A 15 -8.31 28.33 -20.32
C ILE A 15 -8.43 28.69 -18.84
N ALA A 16 -9.51 29.38 -18.45
CA ALA A 16 -9.77 29.70 -17.05
C ALA A 16 -9.92 28.44 -16.19
N PHE A 17 -10.62 27.42 -16.69
CA PHE A 17 -10.77 26.13 -16.01
C PHE A 17 -9.41 25.46 -15.77
N PHE A 18 -8.57 25.33 -16.80
CA PHE A 18 -7.24 24.72 -16.64
C PHE A 18 -6.30 25.56 -15.76
N ALA A 19 -6.40 26.89 -15.78
CA ALA A 19 -5.63 27.77 -14.90
C ALA A 19 -6.05 27.59 -13.43
N VAL A 20 -7.36 27.52 -13.16
CA VAL A 20 -7.90 27.27 -11.81
C VAL A 20 -7.53 25.87 -11.34
N GLU A 21 -7.61 24.85 -12.20
CA GLU A 21 -7.26 23.47 -11.86
C GLU A 21 -5.76 23.33 -11.56
N LYS A 22 -4.90 23.96 -12.37
CA LYS A 22 -3.46 24.02 -12.10
C LYS A 22 -3.16 24.70 -10.77
N LEU A 23 -3.87 25.79 -10.44
CA LEU A 23 -3.70 26.49 -9.16
C LEU A 23 -4.19 25.67 -7.97
N ARG A 24 -5.30 24.93 -8.12
CA ARG A 24 -5.80 23.98 -7.11
C ARG A 24 -4.82 22.84 -6.86
N LEU A 25 -4.29 22.22 -7.92
CA LEU A 25 -3.28 21.17 -7.82
C LEU A 25 -1.98 21.67 -7.19
N HIS A 26 -1.54 22.89 -7.53
CA HIS A 26 -0.34 23.48 -6.93
C HIS A 26 -0.53 23.82 -5.45
N ARG A 27 -1.70 24.35 -5.06
CA ARG A 27 -2.05 24.55 -3.65
C ARG A 27 -2.19 23.25 -2.88
N ALA A 28 -2.80 22.21 -3.46
CA ALA A 28 -2.87 20.89 -2.85
C ALA A 28 -1.47 20.30 -2.63
N GLY A 29 -0.55 20.49 -3.58
CA GLY A 29 0.87 20.13 -3.44
C GLY A 29 1.60 20.92 -2.35
N GLN A 30 1.35 22.23 -2.22
CA GLN A 30 1.91 23.04 -1.14
C GLN A 30 1.32 22.73 0.23
N GLN A 31 0.06 22.34 0.31
CA GLN A 31 -0.59 21.97 1.58
C GLN A 31 -0.07 20.63 2.14
N LEU A 32 0.57 19.82 1.29
CA LEU A 32 1.34 18.63 1.68
C LEU A 32 2.78 18.96 2.13
N GLN A 33 3.24 20.20 1.92
CA GLN A 33 4.55 20.71 2.36
C GLN A 33 4.36 21.59 3.62
N GLY A 34 3.87 20.98 4.70
CA GLY A 34 4.02 21.55 6.04
C GLY A 34 5.51 21.60 6.45
N PRO A 35 5.87 22.30 7.55
CA PRO A 35 7.24 22.30 8.05
C PRO A 35 7.71 20.85 8.16
N VAL A 36 8.91 20.56 7.64
CA VAL A 36 9.53 19.25 7.69
C VAL A 36 9.74 18.92 9.16
N ALA A 37 8.73 18.31 9.77
CA ALA A 37 8.89 17.59 11.01
C ALA A 37 10.03 16.61 10.74
N VAL A 38 11.05 16.63 11.59
CA VAL A 38 12.11 15.62 11.59
C VAL A 38 11.39 14.28 11.71
N GLN A 39 11.16 13.63 10.57
CA GLN A 39 10.49 12.35 10.55
C GLN A 39 11.42 11.40 11.29
N PRO A 40 10.90 10.57 12.21
CA PRO A 40 11.75 9.60 12.89
C PRO A 40 12.56 8.82 11.83
N PRO A 41 13.84 8.51 12.11
CA PRO A 41 14.71 7.85 11.15
C PRO A 41 14.14 6.51 10.66
N PHE A 42 13.26 5.93 11.47
CA PHE A 42 12.54 4.71 11.17
C PHE A 42 11.06 4.96 10.92
N ALA A 43 10.50 4.16 10.01
CA ALA A 43 9.07 4.01 9.84
C ALA A 43 8.38 3.63 11.17
N GLU A 44 7.28 4.29 11.51
CA GLU A 44 6.48 3.94 12.69
C GLU A 44 5.68 2.65 12.46
N SER A 45 5.06 2.12 13.53
CA SER A 45 4.12 1.02 13.40
C SER A 45 2.99 1.37 12.42
N PRO A 46 2.47 0.41 11.63
CA PRO A 46 1.27 0.63 10.83
C PRO A 46 0.11 1.15 11.69
N VAL A 47 -0.60 2.13 11.15
CA VAL A 47 -1.78 2.72 11.78
C VAL A 47 -3.00 1.93 11.31
N GLN A 48 -3.78 1.45 12.29
CA GLN A 48 -5.04 0.76 12.06
C GLN A 48 -6.14 1.42 12.87
N THR A 49 -7.24 1.83 12.21
CA THR A 49 -8.40 2.44 12.89
C THR A 49 -9.70 1.83 12.40
N ALA A 50 -10.76 1.95 13.22
CA ALA A 50 -12.08 1.45 12.84
C ALA A 50 -12.58 2.15 11.56
N THR A 51 -13.24 1.38 10.70
CA THR A 51 -13.95 1.89 9.52
C THR A 51 -15.45 1.64 9.63
N ARG A 52 -16.24 2.46 8.94
CA ARG A 52 -17.70 2.31 8.78
C ARG A 52 -18.10 2.18 7.32
N ASP A 53 -17.14 1.99 6.44
CA ASP A 53 -17.41 1.89 5.00
C ASP A 53 -18.19 0.62 4.69
N ALA A 54 -19.17 0.77 3.79
CA ALA A 54 -19.99 -0.36 3.36
C ALA A 54 -19.18 -1.32 2.47
N PRO A 55 -19.51 -2.62 2.47
CA PRO A 55 -19.03 -3.54 1.45
C PRO A 55 -19.39 -3.08 0.05
N PHE A 56 -18.55 -3.43 -0.93
CA PHE A 56 -18.77 -3.13 -2.34
C PHE A 56 -18.36 -4.29 -3.22
N VAL A 57 -18.90 -4.35 -4.44
CA VAL A 57 -18.60 -5.41 -5.39
C VAL A 57 -17.61 -4.93 -6.45
N ARG A 58 -16.57 -5.72 -6.72
CA ARG A 58 -15.61 -5.50 -7.79
C ARG A 58 -15.25 -6.81 -8.46
N GLN A 59 -15.41 -6.86 -9.79
CA GLN A 59 -15.02 -8.02 -10.61
C GLN A 59 -15.63 -9.36 -10.11
N GLY A 60 -16.87 -9.32 -9.60
CA GLY A 60 -17.56 -10.50 -9.05
C GLY A 60 -17.22 -10.83 -7.60
N TYR A 61 -16.30 -10.11 -6.98
CA TYR A 61 -15.96 -10.26 -5.57
C TYR A 61 -16.65 -9.21 -4.71
N GLU A 62 -17.16 -9.62 -3.55
CA GLU A 62 -17.59 -8.70 -2.49
C GLU A 62 -16.39 -8.37 -1.60
N ILE A 63 -16.04 -7.09 -1.53
CA ILE A 63 -14.94 -6.56 -0.72
C ILE A 63 -15.53 -5.82 0.46
N LYS A 64 -15.23 -6.29 1.67
CA LYS A 64 -15.67 -5.71 2.94
C LYS A 64 -14.50 -5.04 3.65
N PRO A 65 -14.52 -3.71 3.82
CA PRO A 65 -13.58 -3.02 4.70
C PRO A 65 -13.68 -3.50 6.15
N LEU A 66 -12.53 -3.80 6.75
CA LEU A 66 -12.40 -4.23 8.16
C LEU A 66 -11.77 -3.15 9.03
N ALA A 67 -10.79 -2.42 8.49
CA ALA A 67 -10.13 -1.30 9.17
C ALA A 67 -9.52 -0.34 8.14
N ASN A 68 -9.41 0.94 8.50
CA ASN A 68 -8.53 1.86 7.78
C ASN A 68 -7.08 1.50 8.10
N PHE A 69 -6.20 1.63 7.11
CA PHE A 69 -4.82 1.20 7.20
C PHE A 69 -3.87 2.24 6.60
N ALA A 70 -2.79 2.53 7.29
CA ALA A 70 -1.69 3.30 6.76
C ALA A 70 -0.35 2.76 7.26
N VAL A 71 0.64 2.72 6.37
CA VAL A 71 2.00 2.30 6.73
C VAL A 71 3.01 3.11 5.94
N ARG A 72 4.09 3.52 6.61
CA ARG A 72 5.36 3.85 5.98
C ARG A 72 6.28 2.68 6.26
N ALA A 73 6.91 2.07 5.27
CA ALA A 73 7.76 0.90 5.48
C ALA A 73 8.82 0.75 4.39
N ARG A 74 9.89 0.02 4.71
CA ARG A 74 10.89 -0.47 3.76
C ARG A 74 10.38 -1.72 3.08
N VAL A 75 10.58 -1.81 1.77
CA VAL A 75 10.32 -3.03 1.00
C VAL A 75 11.48 -3.98 1.20
N LEU A 76 11.27 -5.04 1.98
CA LEU A 76 12.27 -6.07 2.28
C LEU A 76 12.43 -7.06 1.14
N SER A 77 11.32 -7.36 0.45
CA SER A 77 11.24 -8.22 -0.72
C SER A 77 9.92 -7.92 -1.46
N ARG A 78 9.84 -8.34 -2.73
CA ARG A 78 8.62 -8.34 -3.54
C ARG A 78 8.46 -9.67 -4.26
N GLU A 79 7.23 -10.14 -4.40
CA GLU A 79 6.87 -11.27 -5.25
C GLU A 79 5.61 -10.94 -6.07
N ASP A 80 5.63 -11.29 -7.36
CA ASP A 80 4.52 -11.04 -8.27
C ASP A 80 3.83 -12.35 -8.67
N TYR A 81 2.50 -12.32 -8.77
CA TYR A 81 1.67 -13.48 -9.08
C TYR A 81 0.78 -13.20 -10.28
N SER A 82 0.74 -14.14 -11.21
CA SER A 82 -0.11 -14.11 -12.40
C SER A 82 -1.08 -15.28 -12.49
N LEU A 83 -0.99 -16.24 -11.56
CA LEU A 83 -1.78 -17.46 -11.52
C LEU A 83 -2.52 -17.60 -10.19
N GLY A 84 -3.67 -18.26 -10.25
CA GLY A 84 -4.54 -18.49 -9.10
C GLY A 84 -5.55 -17.35 -8.91
N ARG A 85 -6.64 -17.67 -8.19
CA ARG A 85 -7.76 -16.74 -7.97
C ARG A 85 -7.32 -15.48 -7.24
N GLU A 86 -6.41 -15.63 -6.28
CA GLU A 86 -5.82 -14.53 -5.52
C GLU A 86 -5.10 -13.53 -6.42
N ALA A 87 -4.53 -13.96 -7.56
CA ALA A 87 -3.82 -13.09 -8.50
C ALA A 87 -4.76 -12.21 -9.34
N ASP A 88 -6.05 -12.54 -9.40
CA ASP A 88 -7.06 -11.66 -10.00
C ASP A 88 -7.21 -10.36 -9.18
N LEU A 89 -6.96 -10.45 -7.86
CA LEU A 89 -7.13 -9.37 -6.90
C LEU A 89 -5.81 -8.72 -6.49
N SER A 90 -4.83 -9.55 -6.09
CA SER A 90 -3.51 -9.15 -5.59
C SER A 90 -2.42 -9.73 -6.47
N ARG A 91 -1.90 -8.92 -7.39
CA ARG A 91 -0.80 -9.29 -8.29
C ARG A 91 0.57 -9.13 -7.67
N THR A 92 0.69 -8.33 -6.61
CA THR A 92 1.96 -8.03 -5.97
C THR A 92 1.82 -8.22 -4.47
N ASP A 93 2.70 -9.05 -3.91
CA ASP A 93 2.88 -9.18 -2.47
C ASP A 93 4.17 -8.46 -2.07
N LEU A 94 4.12 -7.70 -0.97
CA LEU A 94 5.27 -6.98 -0.43
C LEU A 94 5.61 -7.51 0.96
N ALA A 95 6.85 -7.93 1.15
CA ALA A 95 7.41 -8.07 2.50
C ALA A 95 7.85 -6.68 2.95
N LEU A 96 7.22 -6.16 4.00
CA LEU A 96 7.44 -4.81 4.49
C LEU A 96 8.07 -4.84 5.88
N GLY A 97 9.01 -3.92 6.13
CA GLY A 97 9.67 -3.71 7.41
C GLY A 97 9.51 -2.27 7.89
N TRP A 98 9.13 -2.09 9.15
CA TRP A 98 9.07 -0.80 9.84
C TRP A 98 9.95 -0.85 11.09
N LYS A 99 10.01 0.25 11.87
CA LYS A 99 10.96 0.40 13.00
C LYS A 99 12.38 -0.02 12.57
N ARG A 100 13.08 -0.82 13.38
CA ARG A 100 14.43 -1.31 13.07
C ARG A 100 14.48 -2.20 11.83
N MET A 101 13.41 -2.92 11.49
CA MET A 101 13.35 -3.68 10.23
C MET A 101 13.31 -2.79 8.98
N ALA A 102 13.16 -1.47 9.12
CA ALA A 102 13.34 -0.54 8.00
C ALA A 102 14.82 -0.18 7.72
N ASP A 103 15.74 -0.56 8.61
CA ASP A 103 17.16 -0.25 8.52
C ASP A 103 17.92 -1.30 7.68
N PRO A 104 18.62 -0.92 6.61
CA PRO A 104 19.49 -1.82 5.85
C PRO A 104 20.55 -2.54 6.69
N ALA A 105 21.04 -1.94 7.77
CA ALA A 105 21.98 -2.59 8.68
C ALA A 105 21.34 -3.74 9.47
N VAL A 106 20.01 -3.72 9.62
CA VAL A 106 19.23 -4.75 10.33
C VAL A 106 18.72 -5.82 9.38
N TYR A 107 18.04 -5.46 8.29
CA TYR A 107 17.48 -6.47 7.38
C TYR A 107 18.51 -7.03 6.40
N GLY A 108 19.60 -6.31 6.10
CA GLY A 108 20.63 -6.73 5.16
C GLY A 108 21.33 -8.05 5.52
N PRO A 109 21.65 -8.31 6.80
CA PRO A 109 22.17 -9.61 7.26
C PRO A 109 21.16 -10.78 7.21
N LEU A 110 19.85 -10.50 7.06
CA LEU A 110 18.83 -11.54 6.98
C LEU A 110 18.75 -12.11 5.56
N ASN A 111 18.63 -13.42 5.45
CA ASN A 111 18.20 -14.06 4.21
C ASN A 111 16.68 -14.01 4.13
N ILE A 112 16.14 -13.09 3.31
CA ILE A 112 14.70 -12.88 3.13
C ILE A 112 14.28 -13.44 1.77
N THR A 113 13.24 -14.28 1.76
CA THR A 113 12.66 -14.84 0.53
C THR A 113 11.14 -14.71 0.56
N GLN A 114 10.52 -14.62 -0.61
CA GLN A 114 9.07 -14.69 -0.76
C GLN A 114 8.67 -15.81 -1.71
N GLY A 115 7.45 -16.32 -1.52
CA GLY A 115 6.86 -17.35 -2.38
C GLY A 115 5.66 -18.02 -1.73
N GLY A 116 4.71 -18.43 -2.58
CA GLY A 116 3.49 -19.11 -2.17
C GLY A 116 2.53 -18.25 -1.34
N ARG A 117 2.59 -16.92 -1.49
CA ARG A 117 1.88 -15.90 -0.68
C ARG A 117 2.43 -15.74 0.74
N TRP A 118 3.71 -16.04 0.94
CA TRP A 118 4.41 -15.90 2.23
C TRP A 118 5.76 -15.26 2.03
N TYR A 119 6.28 -14.64 3.09
CA TYR A 119 7.71 -14.36 3.22
C TYR A 119 8.34 -15.21 4.32
N ARG A 120 9.64 -15.46 4.20
CA ARG A 120 10.46 -16.22 5.14
C ARG A 120 11.75 -15.47 5.37
N TYR A 121 12.26 -15.52 6.59
CA TYR A 121 13.56 -14.97 6.93
C TYR A 121 14.39 -15.98 7.73
N SER A 122 15.69 -15.94 7.54
CA SER A 122 16.67 -16.68 8.34
C SER A 122 17.95 -15.87 8.53
N TRP A 123 18.78 -16.28 9.48
CA TRP A 123 20.10 -15.69 9.73
C TRP A 123 21.14 -16.82 9.84
N ARG A 124 22.43 -16.48 9.72
CA ARG A 124 23.53 -17.45 9.85
C ARG A 124 23.88 -17.74 11.30
N ASP A 125 24.29 -16.73 12.05
CA ASP A 125 24.82 -16.90 13.41
C ASP A 125 23.78 -16.51 14.46
N GLN A 126 23.54 -15.20 14.60
CA GLN A 126 22.55 -14.63 15.52
C GLN A 126 21.65 -13.65 14.78
N PRO A 127 20.39 -13.47 15.22
CA PRO A 127 19.51 -12.50 14.61
C PRO A 127 20.04 -11.07 14.88
N PRO A 128 19.91 -10.14 13.92
CA PRO A 128 20.44 -8.78 14.04
C PRO A 128 19.70 -7.93 15.09
N ILE A 129 18.46 -8.32 15.41
CA ILE A 129 17.62 -7.79 16.49
C ILE A 129 16.85 -8.97 17.14
N PRO A 130 16.22 -8.82 18.33
CA PRO A 130 15.43 -9.89 18.93
C PRO A 130 14.37 -10.42 17.97
N VAL A 131 14.18 -11.74 17.91
CA VAL A 131 13.26 -12.40 16.97
C VAL A 131 11.84 -11.86 17.11
N GLN A 132 11.37 -11.66 18.34
CA GLN A 132 10.06 -11.08 18.62
C GLN A 132 9.89 -9.70 17.97
N GLU A 133 10.97 -8.91 17.93
CA GLU A 133 10.92 -7.62 17.27
C GLU A 133 10.89 -7.74 15.75
N ILE A 134 11.58 -8.71 15.14
CA ILE A 134 11.43 -8.99 13.70
C ILE A 134 9.96 -9.28 13.39
N ILE A 135 9.31 -10.13 14.19
CA ILE A 135 7.89 -10.49 14.05
C ILE A 135 7.00 -9.24 14.16
N GLU A 136 7.20 -8.39 15.15
CA GLU A 136 6.38 -7.19 15.39
C GLU A 136 6.69 -6.00 14.47
N SER A 137 7.77 -6.10 13.69
CA SER A 137 8.24 -5.02 12.81
C SER A 137 8.37 -5.40 11.35
N SER A 138 7.86 -6.57 10.95
CA SER A 138 7.77 -6.94 9.56
C SER A 138 6.61 -7.89 9.25
N ALA A 139 6.02 -7.74 8.06
CA ALA A 139 4.92 -8.57 7.61
C ALA A 139 4.91 -8.74 6.09
N ASN A 140 4.27 -9.82 5.62
CA ASN A 140 3.95 -10.00 4.21
C ASN A 140 2.52 -9.52 3.98
N MET A 141 2.35 -8.56 3.07
CA MET A 141 1.07 -7.96 2.77
C MET A 141 0.70 -8.17 1.31
N HIS A 142 -0.57 -8.50 1.06
CA HIS A 142 -1.14 -8.72 -0.26
C HIS A 142 -1.81 -7.43 -0.76
N MET A 143 -1.34 -6.91 -1.89
CA MET A 143 -1.77 -5.60 -2.40
C MET A 143 -2.89 -5.74 -3.44
N ILE A 144 -4.12 -5.40 -3.04
CA ILE A 144 -5.24 -5.20 -3.96
C ILE A 144 -5.26 -3.73 -4.40
N ALA A 145 -4.82 -3.45 -5.63
CA ALA A 145 -4.84 -2.08 -6.15
C ALA A 145 -6.28 -1.55 -6.29
N ALA A 146 -6.59 -0.36 -5.76
CA ALA A 146 -7.91 0.24 -5.91
C ALA A 146 -8.23 0.62 -7.37
N ASP A 147 -7.21 1.02 -8.14
CA ASP A 147 -7.34 1.43 -9.52
C ASP A 147 -6.07 1.16 -10.35
N ALA A 148 -6.12 1.48 -11.64
CA ALA A 148 -5.01 1.29 -12.56
C ALA A 148 -3.79 2.19 -12.28
N ALA A 149 -3.96 3.32 -11.59
CA ALA A 149 -2.84 4.18 -11.20
C ALA A 149 -2.06 3.54 -10.04
N VAL A 150 -2.76 3.02 -9.04
CA VAL A 150 -2.16 2.25 -7.94
C VAL A 150 -1.48 0.99 -8.46
N GLU A 151 -2.10 0.26 -9.40
CA GLU A 151 -1.51 -0.93 -10.02
C GLU A 151 -0.16 -0.60 -10.69
N ARG A 152 -0.10 0.50 -11.46
CA ARG A 152 1.15 0.96 -12.08
C ARG A 152 2.19 1.42 -11.06
N ALA A 153 1.76 1.98 -9.93
CA ALA A 153 2.67 2.37 -8.85
C ALA A 153 3.26 1.13 -8.18
N LEU A 154 2.44 0.13 -7.84
CA LEU A 154 2.87 -1.15 -7.28
C LEU A 154 3.85 -1.86 -8.20
N ALA A 155 3.57 -1.90 -9.51
CA ALA A 155 4.44 -2.51 -10.50
C ALA A 155 5.87 -1.92 -10.53
N LYS A 156 6.04 -0.66 -10.08
CA LYS A 156 7.34 0.04 -10.02
C LYS A 156 8.07 -0.12 -8.70
N VAL A 157 7.40 -0.61 -7.65
CA VAL A 157 8.01 -0.80 -6.32
C VAL A 157 9.16 -1.80 -6.40
N ARG A 158 10.29 -1.45 -5.80
CA ARG A 158 11.50 -2.28 -5.73
C ARG A 158 11.90 -2.53 -4.29
N GLN A 159 12.58 -3.65 -4.08
CA GLN A 159 13.27 -3.95 -2.82
C GLN A 159 14.20 -2.79 -2.42
N GLY A 160 14.24 -2.48 -1.13
CA GLY A 160 15.02 -1.39 -0.55
C GLY A 160 14.34 -0.02 -0.56
N GLN A 161 13.30 0.18 -1.38
CA GLN A 161 12.57 1.44 -1.38
C GLN A 161 11.78 1.62 -0.10
N LEU A 162 11.63 2.86 0.31
CA LEU A 162 10.66 3.21 1.32
C LEU A 162 9.34 3.57 0.64
N VAL A 163 8.25 3.05 1.16
CA VAL A 163 6.91 3.28 0.62
C VAL A 163 5.99 3.83 1.69
N ARG A 164 5.05 4.68 1.28
CA ARG A 164 3.85 5.03 2.04
C ARG A 164 2.64 4.46 1.35
N ILE A 165 1.89 3.65 2.09
CA ILE A 165 0.67 3.01 1.64
C ILE A 165 -0.46 3.49 2.54
N THR A 166 -1.57 3.89 1.92
CA THR A 166 -2.84 4.14 2.61
C THR A 166 -3.94 3.35 1.92
N GLY A 167 -4.87 2.85 2.72
CA GLY A 167 -5.97 2.05 2.21
C GLY A 167 -6.76 1.39 3.33
N LYS A 168 -7.20 0.16 3.10
CA LYS A 168 -8.02 -0.59 4.05
C LYS A 168 -7.56 -2.03 4.18
N LEU A 169 -7.61 -2.56 5.39
CA LEU A 169 -7.60 -4.01 5.59
C LEU A 169 -8.98 -4.53 5.20
N VAL A 170 -9.04 -5.59 4.40
CA VAL A 170 -10.31 -6.08 3.84
C VAL A 170 -10.51 -7.58 4.03
N GLU A 171 -11.77 -7.98 4.03
CA GLU A 171 -12.18 -9.33 3.66
C GLU A 171 -12.69 -9.30 2.23
N VAL A 172 -12.32 -10.30 1.44
CA VAL A 172 -12.87 -10.52 0.10
C VAL A 172 -13.59 -11.86 0.07
N SER A 173 -14.79 -11.88 -0.50
CA SER A 173 -15.57 -13.11 -0.68
C SER A 173 -16.16 -13.21 -2.07
N HIS A 174 -16.53 -14.42 -2.47
CA HIS A 174 -17.14 -14.72 -3.76
C HIS A 174 -18.38 -15.60 -3.56
N ALA A 175 -19.36 -15.50 -4.46
CA ALA A 175 -20.61 -16.26 -4.41
C ALA A 175 -20.43 -17.80 -4.37
N SER A 176 -19.26 -18.29 -4.80
CA SER A 176 -18.89 -19.71 -4.71
C SER A 176 -18.52 -20.17 -3.29
N GLY A 177 -18.56 -19.29 -2.28
CA GLY A 177 -18.14 -19.58 -0.90
C GLY A 177 -16.64 -19.40 -0.62
N TRP A 178 -15.85 -18.94 -1.60
CA TRP A 178 -14.44 -18.61 -1.39
C TRP A 178 -14.32 -17.31 -0.58
N ARG A 179 -13.33 -17.25 0.32
CA ARG A 179 -13.06 -16.10 1.19
C ARG A 179 -11.56 -15.94 1.42
N TRP A 180 -11.11 -14.68 1.44
CA TRP A 180 -9.76 -14.28 1.85
C TRP A 180 -9.86 -13.09 2.79
N THR A 181 -9.44 -13.27 4.04
CA THR A 181 -9.61 -12.29 5.11
C THR A 181 -8.25 -11.78 5.58
N SER A 182 -8.10 -10.46 5.66
CA SER A 182 -6.91 -9.84 6.26
C SER A 182 -6.75 -10.23 7.73
N SER A 183 -5.50 -10.46 8.17
CA SER A 183 -5.21 -10.34 9.60
C SER A 183 -5.43 -8.91 10.08
N LEU A 184 -5.93 -8.79 11.32
CA LEU A 184 -6.06 -7.53 12.07
C LEU A 184 -5.13 -7.49 13.30
N THR A 185 -4.43 -8.58 13.57
CA THR A 185 -3.53 -8.76 14.73
C THR A 185 -2.11 -8.46 14.29
N ARG A 186 -1.29 -7.78 15.10
CA ARG A 186 0.07 -7.34 14.70
C ARG A 186 1.20 -8.22 15.21
N THR A 187 0.91 -9.11 16.13
CA THR A 187 1.88 -10.01 16.77
C THR A 187 1.70 -11.46 16.35
N ASP A 188 0.89 -11.71 15.32
CA ASP A 188 0.65 -13.05 14.80
C ASP A 188 1.72 -13.44 13.76
N SER A 189 1.95 -14.75 13.66
CA SER A 189 2.83 -15.33 12.65
C SER A 189 2.25 -16.67 12.19
N GLY A 190 2.62 -17.10 10.98
CA GLY A 190 2.14 -18.35 10.41
C GLY A 190 0.83 -18.21 9.63
N ALA A 191 0.18 -19.35 9.35
CA ALA A 191 -1.03 -19.41 8.53
C ALA A 191 -2.10 -18.40 9.01
N ASN A 192 -2.55 -17.51 8.13
CA ASN A 192 -3.50 -16.40 8.36
C ASN A 192 -2.97 -15.11 9.01
N SER A 193 -1.65 -14.92 9.16
CA SER A 193 -1.10 -13.66 9.72
C SER A 193 -0.94 -12.53 8.71
N CYS A 194 -1.16 -12.79 7.41
CA CYS A 194 -0.89 -11.80 6.37
C CYS A 194 -2.05 -10.81 6.22
N GLU A 195 -1.71 -9.56 5.96
CA GLU A 195 -2.66 -8.49 5.70
C GLU A 195 -3.11 -8.52 4.25
N LEU A 196 -4.42 -8.38 4.05
CA LEU A 196 -5.01 -8.16 2.73
C LEU A 196 -5.39 -6.69 2.63
N VAL A 197 -4.60 -5.94 1.86
CA VAL A 197 -4.67 -4.48 1.83
C VAL A 197 -5.30 -4.02 0.52
N PHE A 198 -6.46 -3.39 0.60
CA PHE A 198 -7.01 -2.61 -0.51
C PHE A 198 -6.31 -1.25 -0.55
N VAL A 199 -5.40 -1.07 -1.51
CA VAL A 199 -4.49 0.07 -1.59
C VAL A 199 -5.16 1.22 -2.35
N GLU A 200 -5.42 2.31 -1.65
CA GLU A 200 -6.03 3.53 -2.22
C GLU A 200 -4.96 4.54 -2.67
N SER A 201 -3.80 4.56 -2.02
CA SER A 201 -2.66 5.38 -2.44
C SER A 201 -1.34 4.72 -2.06
N LEU A 202 -0.36 4.86 -2.95
CA LEU A 202 1.01 4.37 -2.80
C LEU A 202 1.98 5.44 -3.30
N GLN A 203 2.97 5.76 -2.48
CA GLN A 203 4.06 6.68 -2.81
C GLN A 203 5.39 6.01 -2.47
N THR A 204 6.35 6.08 -3.38
CA THR A 204 7.75 5.69 -3.12
C THR A 204 8.52 6.92 -2.67
N GLU A 205 9.36 6.79 -1.65
CA GLU A 205 10.37 7.78 -1.28
C GLU A 205 11.72 7.35 -1.90
N ASP A 206 12.42 8.32 -2.46
CA ASP A 206 13.76 8.15 -3.03
C ASP A 206 14.85 8.24 -1.95
#